data_AF-R6E811-F1
#
_entry.id   AF-R6E811-F1
#
_cell.length_a   1.000
_cell.length_b   1.000
_cell.length_c   1.000
_cell.angle_alpha   90.00
_cell.angle_beta   90.00
_cell.angle_gamma   90.00
#
_symmetry.space_group_name_H-M   'P 1'
#
loop_
_entity.id
_entity.type
_entity.pdbx_description
1 polymer ?
#
loop_
_entity_poly.entity_id
_entity_poly.type
_entity_poly.pdbx_seq_one_letter_code
_entity_poly.pdbx_strand_id
1 'polypeptide(L)'
;MVALYHNERYWFDEKEEAILTEANQEFEQSPAIEQLFLVYYRVAEDEEEGEWMLAADLLQRIQKASKMKFSPGQVNYFGRILQRLGVKSHRKTHGMYYHVVAVTQKDK
;
A
#
# COMPACT_ATOMS: atom_id res chain seq x y z
N MET A 1 -28.45 -13.99 22.74
CA MET A 1 -29.14 -12.91 23.48
C MET A 1 -28.90 -13.07 24.99
N VAL A 2 -27.64 -13.06 25.46
CA VAL A 2 -27.33 -13.23 26.90
C VAL A 2 -26.86 -11.90 27.50
N ALA A 3 -25.95 -11.20 26.82
CA ALA A 3 -25.44 -9.89 27.26
C ALA A 3 -26.52 -8.80 27.42
N LEU A 4 -27.55 -8.77 26.54
CA LEU A 4 -28.66 -7.81 26.63
C LEU A 4 -29.54 -8.01 27.88
N TYR A 5 -29.65 -9.25 28.38
CA TYR A 5 -30.45 -9.56 29.57
C TYR A 5 -29.70 -9.27 30.88
N HIS A 6 -28.37 -9.24 30.83
CA HIS A 6 -27.51 -9.00 31.99
C HIS A 6 -26.97 -7.56 32.07
N ASN A 7 -27.47 -6.65 31.21
CA ASN A 7 -27.05 -5.26 31.16
C ASN A 7 -25.53 -5.10 30.90
N GLU A 8 -24.94 -6.09 30.24
CA GLU A 8 -23.51 -6.13 29.90
C GLU A 8 -23.24 -5.29 28.66
N ARG A 9 -22.08 -4.64 28.63
CA ARG A 9 -21.67 -3.71 27.57
C ARG A 9 -21.54 -4.48 26.24
N TYR A 10 -22.28 -4.04 25.22
CA TYR A 10 -22.34 -4.72 23.91
C TYR A 10 -21.50 -4.03 22.81
N TRP A 11 -20.83 -2.92 23.14
CA TRP A 11 -19.92 -2.21 22.25
C TRP A 11 -18.52 -2.20 22.85
N PHE A 12 -17.51 -2.23 21.98
CA PHE A 12 -16.11 -2.18 22.40
C PHE A 12 -15.75 -0.79 22.93
N ASP A 13 -14.84 -0.73 23.90
CA ASP A 13 -14.14 0.51 24.21
C ASP A 13 -12.93 0.73 23.30
N GLU A 14 -12.31 1.91 23.38
CA GLU A 14 -11.19 2.30 22.52
C GLU A 14 -10.01 1.31 22.57
N LYS A 15 -9.79 0.65 23.72
CA LYS A 15 -8.69 -0.32 23.86
C LYS A 15 -9.04 -1.64 23.17
N GLU A 16 -10.27 -2.10 23.36
CA GLU A 16 -10.79 -3.29 22.69
C GLU A 16 -10.83 -3.10 21.17
N GLU A 17 -11.22 -1.91 20.70
CA GLU A 17 -11.22 -1.55 19.27
C GLU A 17 -9.79 -1.52 18.69
N ALA A 18 -8.81 -1.00 19.44
CA ALA A 18 -7.41 -0.98 19.00
C ALA A 18 -6.82 -2.39 18.85
N ILE A 19 -7.07 -3.28 19.82
CA ILE A 19 -6.61 -4.67 19.79
C ILE A 19 -7.24 -5.42 18.61
N LEU A 20 -8.55 -5.23 18.38
CA LEU A 20 -9.23 -5.87 17.25
C LEU A 20 -8.75 -5.32 15.90
N THR A 21 -8.49 -4.01 15.81
CA THR A 21 -7.96 -3.40 14.58
C THR A 21 -6.56 -3.94 14.26
N GLU A 22 -5.69 -4.04 15.26
CA GLU A 22 -4.36 -4.63 15.12
C GLU A 22 -4.44 -6.12 14.73
N ALA A 23 -5.29 -6.89 15.40
CA ALA A 23 -5.51 -8.31 15.07
C ALA A 23 -6.12 -8.52 13.68
N ASN A 24 -6.95 -7.59 13.20
CA ASN A 24 -7.56 -7.65 11.88
C ASN A 24 -6.61 -7.26 10.75
N GLN A 25 -5.44 -6.70 11.06
CA GLN A 25 -4.46 -6.24 10.06
C GLN A 25 -3.96 -7.39 9.16
N GLU A 26 -3.85 -8.61 9.69
CA GLU A 26 -3.47 -9.81 8.93
C GLU A 26 -4.56 -10.28 7.96
N PHE A 27 -5.82 -9.93 8.24
CA PHE A 27 -6.97 -10.27 7.40
C PHE A 27 -7.34 -9.16 6.41
N GLU A 28 -6.65 -8.01 6.45
CA GLU A 28 -6.86 -6.94 5.47
C GLU A 28 -6.43 -7.43 4.07
N GLN A 29 -7.38 -7.46 3.14
CA GLN A 29 -7.07 -7.76 1.75
C GLN A 29 -6.15 -6.69 1.17
N SER A 30 -5.04 -7.11 0.54
CA SER A 30 -4.16 -6.20 -0.18
C SER A 30 -4.96 -5.38 -1.20
N PRO A 31 -4.95 -4.04 -1.10
CA PRO A 31 -5.63 -3.18 -2.07
C PRO A 31 -5.19 -3.48 -3.51
N ALA A 32 -6.09 -3.36 -4.48
CA ALA A 32 -5.76 -3.62 -5.90
C ALA A 32 -4.54 -2.83 -6.41
N ILE A 33 -4.36 -1.60 -5.91
CA ILE A 33 -3.21 -0.74 -6.24
C ILE A 33 -1.88 -1.31 -5.73
N GLU A 34 -1.87 -1.99 -4.58
CA GLU A 34 -0.70 -2.70 -4.05
C GLU A 34 -0.37 -3.92 -4.90
N GLN A 35 -1.39 -4.72 -5.23
CA GLN A 35 -1.22 -5.90 -6.06
C GLN A 35 -0.68 -5.54 -7.46
N LEU A 36 -1.24 -4.50 -8.08
CA LEU A 36 -0.76 -4.03 -9.38
C LEU A 36 0.66 -3.46 -9.30
N PHE A 37 1.01 -2.79 -8.20
CA PHE A 37 2.40 -2.39 -8.00
C PHE A 37 3.33 -3.59 -8.05
N LEU A 38 3.04 -4.66 -7.30
CA LEU A 38 3.85 -5.89 -7.27
C LEU A 38 3.88 -6.64 -8.61
N VAL A 39 2.89 -6.44 -9.49
CA VAL A 39 2.87 -7.01 -10.85
C VAL A 39 3.81 -6.27 -11.80
N TYR A 40 3.89 -4.94 -11.69
CA TYR A 40 4.66 -4.12 -12.62
C TYR A 40 6.03 -3.71 -12.09
N TYR A 41 6.22 -3.73 -10.77
CA TYR A 41 7.40 -3.26 -10.09
C TYR A 41 7.73 -4.16 -8.90
N ARG A 42 9.01 -4.16 -8.53
CA ARG A 42 9.48 -4.70 -7.26
C ARG A 42 10.35 -3.68 -6.54
N VAL A 43 10.55 -3.92 -5.25
CA VAL A 43 11.54 -3.19 -4.44
C VAL A 43 12.92 -3.44 -5.05
N ALA A 44 13.69 -2.37 -5.23
CA ALA A 44 15.08 -2.48 -5.64
C ALA A 44 15.96 -2.93 -4.47
N GLU A 45 16.88 -3.87 -4.72
CA GLU A 45 17.84 -4.33 -3.72
C GLU A 45 18.90 -3.25 -3.38
N ASP A 46 19.77 -3.54 -2.43
CA ASP A 46 20.94 -2.70 -2.15
C ASP A 46 21.86 -2.66 -3.38
N GLU A 47 22.20 -1.42 -3.81
CA GLU A 47 23.08 -1.14 -4.95
C GLU A 47 22.55 -1.57 -6.33
N GLU A 48 21.32 -2.06 -6.41
CA GLU A 48 20.70 -2.45 -7.67
C GLU A 48 20.35 -1.25 -8.56
N GLU A 49 20.59 -1.38 -9.88
CA GLU A 49 20.12 -0.39 -10.84
C GLU A 49 18.58 -0.39 -10.93
N GLY A 50 17.98 0.78 -10.75
CA GLY A 50 16.54 0.96 -10.80
C GLY A 50 16.12 2.40 -11.05
N GLU A 51 14.83 2.62 -11.24
CA GLU A 51 14.27 3.95 -11.44
C GLU A 51 13.87 4.59 -10.12
N TRP A 52 14.19 5.88 -9.96
CA TRP A 52 13.69 6.70 -8.86
C TRP A 52 12.49 7.53 -9.34
N MET A 53 11.30 7.26 -8.79
CA MET A 53 10.05 7.88 -9.26
C MET A 53 9.17 8.42 -8.13
N LEU A 54 8.36 9.44 -8.41
CA LEU A 54 7.31 9.86 -7.50
C LEU A 54 6.20 8.81 -7.45
N ALA A 55 5.47 8.76 -6.33
CA ALA A 55 4.28 7.91 -6.21
C ALA A 55 3.23 8.24 -7.29
N ALA A 56 3.08 9.52 -7.66
CA ALA A 56 2.18 9.95 -8.72
C ALA A 56 2.57 9.37 -10.09
N ASP A 57 3.85 9.42 -10.44
CA ASP A 57 4.36 8.91 -11.72
C ASP A 57 4.22 7.39 -11.80
N LEU A 58 4.58 6.69 -10.72
CA LEU A 58 4.39 5.25 -10.58
C LEU A 58 2.92 4.87 -10.78
N LEU A 59 2.01 5.55 -10.07
CA LEU A 59 0.58 5.29 -10.15
C LEU A 59 0.05 5.52 -11.56
N GLN A 60 0.48 6.62 -12.21
CA GLN A 60 0.10 6.91 -13.59
C GLN A 60 0.58 5.82 -14.56
N ARG A 61 1.81 5.32 -14.40
CA ARG A 61 2.33 4.20 -15.22
C ARG A 61 1.51 2.93 -15.00
N ILE A 62 1.18 2.60 -13.75
CA ILE A 62 0.33 1.43 -13.42
C ILE A 62 -1.07 1.58 -14.03
N GLN A 63 -1.70 2.76 -13.92
CA GLN A 63 -3.01 3.02 -14.54
C GLN A 63 -2.98 2.78 -16.05
N LYS A 64 -1.93 3.27 -16.73
CA LYS A 64 -1.77 3.10 -18.17
C LYS A 64 -1.59 1.64 -18.56
N ALA A 65 -0.79 0.89 -17.80
CA ALA A 65 -0.49 -0.52 -18.10
C ALA A 65 -1.66 -1.46 -17.78
N SER A 66 -2.33 -1.25 -16.63
CA SER A 66 -3.46 -2.08 -16.17
C SER A 66 -4.80 -1.72 -16.80
N LYS A 67 -4.91 -0.55 -17.44
CA LYS A 67 -6.16 0.07 -17.89
C LYS A 67 -7.16 0.37 -16.75
N MET A 68 -6.74 0.25 -15.49
CA MET A 68 -7.53 0.67 -14.34
C MET A 68 -7.42 2.18 -14.09
N LYS A 69 -8.48 2.76 -13.52
CA LYS A 69 -8.51 4.15 -13.11
C LYS A 69 -8.36 4.25 -11.60
N PHE A 70 -7.42 5.07 -11.14
CA PHE A 70 -7.30 5.47 -9.75
C PHE A 70 -7.57 6.97 -9.63
N SER A 71 -8.14 7.39 -8.51
CA SER A 71 -8.40 8.80 -8.28
C SER A 71 -7.10 9.52 -7.88
N PRO A 72 -6.94 10.82 -8.21
CA PRO A 72 -5.76 11.58 -7.80
C PRO A 72 -5.50 11.56 -6.28
N GLY A 73 -6.55 11.44 -5.46
CA GLY A 73 -6.42 11.33 -4.00
C GLY A 73 -5.74 10.05 -3.53
N GLN A 74 -5.68 9.01 -4.35
CA GLN A 74 -5.02 7.75 -4.02
C GLN A 74 -3.49 7.84 -4.06
N VAL A 75 -2.89 8.90 -4.59
CA VAL A 75 -1.42 9.08 -4.63
C VAL A 75 -0.80 9.05 -3.23
N ASN A 76 -1.42 9.73 -2.25
CA ASN A 76 -0.93 9.74 -0.87
C ASN A 76 -1.05 8.36 -0.22
N TYR A 77 -2.18 7.68 -0.46
CA TYR A 77 -2.38 6.32 0.03
C TYR A 77 -1.36 5.35 -0.58
N PHE A 78 -1.10 5.49 -1.87
CA PHE A 78 -0.11 4.70 -2.58
C PHE A 78 1.32 4.94 -2.04
N GLY A 79 1.68 6.18 -1.72
CA GLY A 79 2.94 6.48 -1.04
C GLY A 79 3.10 5.73 0.30
N ARG A 80 2.02 5.62 1.10
CA ARG A 80 2.03 4.84 2.35
C ARG A 80 2.21 3.34 2.08
N ILE A 81 1.59 2.82 1.02
CA ILE A 81 1.80 1.42 0.60
C ILE A 81 3.26 1.18 0.24
N LEU A 82 3.88 2.06 -0.56
CA LEU A 82 5.30 1.92 -0.94
C LEU A 82 6.22 1.93 0.29
N GLN A 83 5.95 2.80 1.27
CA GLN A 83 6.69 2.82 2.54
C GLN A 83 6.48 1.52 3.35
N ARG A 84 5.25 1.03 3.44
CA ARG A 84 4.92 -0.23 4.13
C ARG A 84 5.61 -1.44 3.48
N LEU A 85 5.72 -1.44 2.15
CA LEU A 85 6.44 -2.47 1.38
C LEU A 85 7.97 -2.35 1.48
N GLY A 86 8.50 -1.38 2.23
CA GLY A 86 9.95 -1.21 2.41
C GLY A 86 10.65 -0.64 1.19
N VAL A 87 9.92 0.02 0.27
CA VAL A 87 10.53 0.66 -0.90
C VAL A 87 11.43 1.80 -0.42
N LYS A 88 12.73 1.73 -0.75
CA LYS A 88 13.68 2.79 -0.46
C LYS A 88 13.17 4.11 -1.00
N SER A 89 13.29 5.15 -0.19
CA SER A 89 12.81 6.47 -0.55
C SER A 89 13.77 7.56 -0.12
N HIS A 90 13.80 8.64 -0.89
CA HIS A 90 14.51 9.86 -0.53
C HIS A 90 13.70 11.10 -0.91
N ARG A 91 13.79 12.12 -0.06
CA ARG A 91 13.12 13.40 -0.28
C ARG A 91 13.92 14.24 -1.28
N LYS A 92 13.25 14.78 -2.29
CA LYS A 92 13.75 15.84 -3.20
C LYS A 92 12.81 17.03 -3.17
N THR A 93 13.17 18.09 -3.91
CA THR A 93 12.42 19.35 -4.04
C THR A 93 10.95 19.13 -4.45
N HIS A 94 10.68 18.17 -5.32
CA HIS A 94 9.36 17.92 -5.88
C HIS A 94 8.55 16.84 -5.15
N GLY A 95 9.12 16.21 -4.10
CA GLY A 95 8.42 15.19 -3.33
C GLY A 95 9.31 14.03 -2.90
N MET A 96 8.65 12.94 -2.47
CA MET A 96 9.30 11.69 -2.09
C MET A 96 9.46 10.81 -3.34
N TYR A 97 10.70 10.42 -3.63
CA TYR A 97 11.03 9.50 -4.71
C TYR A 97 11.25 8.10 -4.13
N TYR A 98 10.83 7.09 -4.89
CA TYR A 98 10.88 5.68 -4.51
C TYR A 98 11.73 4.93 -5.53
N HIS A 99 12.65 4.09 -5.05
CA HIS A 99 13.55 3.28 -5.89
C HIS A 99 12.89 1.95 -6.22
N VAL A 100 12.63 1.73 -7.50
CA VAL A 100 11.89 0.57 -7.97
C VAL A 100 12.57 -0.04 -9.19
N VAL A 101 12.35 -1.33 -9.41
CA VAL A 101 12.74 -2.02 -10.64
C VAL A 101 11.47 -2.48 -11.36
N ALA A 102 11.37 -2.18 -12.65
CA ALA A 102 10.27 -2.67 -13.46
C ALA A 102 10.36 -4.19 -13.65
N VAL A 103 9.27 -4.90 -13.43
CA VAL A 103 9.18 -6.34 -13.69
C VAL A 103 8.98 -6.53 -15.19
N THR A 104 10.05 -6.90 -15.90
CA THR A 104 9.92 -7.37 -17.29
C THR A 104 9.19 -8.71 -17.29
N GLN A 105 8.03 -8.80 -17.94
CA GLN A 105 7.31 -10.07 -18.15
C GLN A 105 8.04 -11.05 -19.10
N LYS A 106 9.38 -11.06 -19.11
CA LYS A 106 10.17 -11.92 -20.01
C LYS A 106 10.41 -13.32 -19.47
N ASP A 107 10.12 -13.59 -18.19
CA ASP A 107 10.29 -14.91 -17.60
C ASP A 107 9.04 -15.33 -16.85
N LYS A 108 8.11 -15.95 -17.58
CA LYS A 108 7.16 -16.93 -17.04
C LYS A 108 7.03 -18.08 -18.03
#